data_AF-A0A8S4GI68-F1
#
_entry.id   AF-A0A8S4GI68-F1
#
_cell.length_a   1.000
_cell.length_b   1.000
_cell.length_c   1.000
_cell.angle_alpha   90.00
_cell.angle_beta   90.00
_cell.angle_gamma   90.00
#
_symmetry.space_group_name_H-M   'P 1'
#
loop_
_entity.id
_entity.type
_entity.pdbx_description
1 polymer ?
#
loop_
_entity_poly.entity_id
_entity_poly.type
_entity_poly.pdbx_seq_one_letter_code
_entity_poly.pdbx_strand_id
1 'polypeptide(L)'
;MQATVQTSALRFAPTTARPQVARAGVPRVAVPVARPQAPAFHSAVDRLATSQRRVVAARAAAAEENNDALEGAFVKLFGPKVGPVLVTGAFIAFWYALNVAFNLQNKSIYKFFPFPWTVSAVHVVVGAIYCGAMYLVGLKKASFGRPIDGDEFKAIVGPATMHALGHIAANISFAAVAISLSHTVKTLEPAFSVVLQSIFLGQPTPLPVIMSLVPIIGGVAMASAAELSFNWTGFISAMLSNLTFGFRAVLSKKAMNTIKNLDSTAIYAYTTLISCFVCVPAALVFEGPKLAAGMEQAIATVGATKFYTSLAAVGLLYHLYNQFAFNTLGRVNPVSHGVCNVVKRVVIIYSSVLFFGNVLTPKTQMGTTIALAGTALYTYLSGKYKHKPAPKAEGGAAPASG
;
A
#
# COMPACT_ATOMS: atom_id res chain seq x y z
N MET A 1 -68.66 -17.70 32.08
CA MET A 1 -69.34 -17.90 33.37
C MET A 1 -68.37 -17.39 34.43
N GLN A 2 -68.76 -16.32 35.14
CA GLN A 2 -68.31 -15.79 36.46
C GLN A 2 -66.95 -16.27 37.05
N ALA A 3 -66.14 -15.50 37.80
CA ALA A 3 -66.07 -14.11 38.24
C ALA A 3 -64.86 -14.01 39.22
N THR A 4 -64.38 -12.78 39.49
CA THR A 4 -63.80 -12.31 40.78
C THR A 4 -62.39 -12.81 41.18
N VAL A 5 -61.29 -12.02 41.21
CA VAL A 5 -60.92 -10.76 41.91
C VAL A 5 -60.45 -10.95 43.37
N GLN A 6 -59.27 -10.35 43.68
CA GLN A 6 -58.76 -9.82 44.98
C GLN A 6 -58.28 -10.80 46.07
N THR A 7 -56.99 -10.77 46.47
CA THR A 7 -56.19 -9.87 47.36
C THR A 7 -56.38 -10.06 48.87
N SER A 8 -55.24 -9.93 49.57
CA SER A 8 -55.06 -9.62 51.01
C SER A 8 -55.24 -10.82 51.94
N ALA A 9 -54.50 -11.00 53.04
CA ALA A 9 -53.64 -10.12 53.80
C ALA A 9 -52.66 -11.02 54.63
N LEU A 10 -51.38 -10.66 54.80
CA LEU A 10 -50.86 -10.02 56.03
C LEU A 10 -50.89 -10.96 57.25
N ARG A 11 -49.72 -11.36 57.80
CA ARG A 11 -49.26 -11.07 59.18
C ARG A 11 -48.21 -12.06 59.75
N PHE A 12 -47.13 -11.46 60.25
CA PHE A 12 -46.33 -11.76 61.45
C PHE A 12 -45.45 -13.03 61.56
N ALA A 13 -44.15 -12.77 61.75
CA ALA A 13 -43.13 -13.59 62.41
C ALA A 13 -43.46 -13.80 63.93
N PRO A 14 -42.68 -14.51 64.79
CA PRO A 14 -41.31 -15.02 64.66
C PRO A 14 -41.02 -16.40 65.35
N THR A 15 -39.74 -16.83 65.30
CA THR A 15 -38.98 -17.63 66.30
C THR A 15 -39.61 -18.85 67.00
N THR A 16 -38.97 -20.04 66.90
CA THR A 16 -38.09 -20.64 67.95
C THR A 16 -37.79 -22.14 67.69
N ALA A 17 -36.50 -22.48 67.77
CA ALA A 17 -35.85 -23.69 68.32
C ALA A 17 -36.48 -25.12 68.21
N ARG A 18 -35.78 -26.00 67.44
CA ARG A 18 -35.14 -27.33 67.75
C ARG A 18 -35.76 -28.26 68.83
N PRO A 19 -35.72 -29.62 68.69
CA PRO A 19 -34.47 -30.43 68.58
C PRO A 19 -34.53 -31.67 67.65
N GLN A 20 -33.45 -31.94 66.89
CA GLN A 20 -32.49 -33.04 67.06
C GLN A 20 -33.04 -34.46 67.31
N VAL A 21 -32.90 -35.32 66.31
CA VAL A 21 -32.59 -36.75 66.50
C VAL A 21 -31.42 -37.11 65.58
N ALA A 22 -30.32 -37.50 66.19
CA ALA A 22 -29.10 -37.95 65.54
C ALA A 22 -29.20 -39.44 65.17
N ARG A 23 -28.71 -39.82 63.98
CA ARG A 23 -28.17 -41.16 63.73
C ARG A 23 -26.77 -41.02 63.15
N ALA A 24 -25.83 -41.63 63.88
CA ALA A 24 -24.42 -41.68 63.60
C ALA A 24 -24.13 -42.59 62.39
N GLY A 25 -23.16 -42.18 61.57
CA GLY A 25 -22.59 -42.98 60.50
C GLY A 25 -21.15 -42.55 60.19
N VAL A 26 -20.20 -43.40 60.65
CA VAL A 26 -18.84 -43.68 60.13
C VAL A 26 -17.85 -42.51 59.89
N PRO A 27 -16.62 -42.55 60.45
CA PRO A 27 -15.66 -41.46 60.36
C PRO A 27 -14.96 -41.40 58.99
N ARG A 28 -14.94 -40.21 58.36
CA ARG A 28 -14.03 -39.87 57.27
C ARG A 28 -12.97 -38.91 57.81
N VAL A 29 -11.72 -39.34 57.83
CA VAL A 29 -10.56 -38.50 58.13
C VAL A 29 -10.38 -37.49 56.99
N ALA A 30 -10.51 -36.20 57.28
CA ALA A 30 -10.29 -35.10 56.33
C ALA A 30 -8.90 -34.50 56.52
N VAL A 31 -8.07 -34.57 55.47
CA VAL A 31 -6.74 -33.95 55.40
C VAL A 31 -6.90 -32.44 55.13
N PRO A 32 -6.20 -31.54 55.85
CA PRO A 32 -6.28 -30.10 55.61
C PRO A 32 -5.49 -29.72 54.34
N VAL A 33 -6.18 -29.19 53.34
CA VAL A 33 -5.56 -28.62 52.13
C VAL A 33 -5.16 -27.17 52.43
N ALA A 34 -3.86 -26.91 52.50
CA ALA A 34 -3.30 -25.56 52.58
C ALA A 34 -3.59 -24.77 51.28
N ARG A 35 -4.09 -23.53 51.40
CA ARG A 35 -4.17 -22.60 50.26
C ARG A 35 -2.75 -22.16 49.87
N PRO A 36 -2.36 -22.22 48.57
CA PRO A 36 -1.09 -21.66 48.15
C PRO A 36 -1.16 -20.12 48.18
N GLN A 37 -0.23 -19.48 48.89
CA GLN A 37 0.08 -18.07 48.69
C GLN A 37 0.79 -17.91 47.34
N ALA A 38 0.25 -17.07 46.45
CA ALA A 38 0.88 -16.77 45.17
C ALA A 38 2.14 -15.89 45.37
N PRO A 39 3.22 -16.07 44.58
CA PRO A 39 4.49 -15.40 44.84
C PRO A 39 4.45 -13.93 44.44
N ALA A 40 4.99 -13.06 45.30
CA ALA A 40 5.08 -11.60 45.14
C ALA A 40 5.81 -11.13 43.86
N PHE A 41 6.51 -12.04 43.15
CA PHE A 41 7.30 -11.76 41.95
C PHE A 41 6.46 -11.38 40.72
N HIS A 42 5.26 -11.95 40.55
CA HIS A 42 4.38 -11.61 39.42
C HIS A 42 3.92 -10.14 39.46
N SER A 43 3.70 -9.60 40.67
CA SER A 43 3.22 -8.23 40.85
C SER A 43 4.26 -7.15 40.50
N ALA A 44 5.55 -7.48 40.54
CA ALA A 44 6.63 -6.55 40.20
C ALA A 44 6.83 -6.49 38.68
N VAL A 45 6.78 -7.64 38.00
CA VAL A 45 6.85 -7.75 36.54
C VAL A 45 5.64 -7.08 35.88
N ASP A 46 4.43 -7.27 36.42
CA ASP A 46 3.22 -6.62 35.91
C ASP A 46 3.26 -5.11 36.10
N ARG A 47 3.83 -4.61 37.21
CA ARG A 47 4.02 -3.18 37.46
C ARG A 47 5.07 -2.56 36.52
N LEU A 48 6.16 -3.28 36.23
CA LEU A 48 7.17 -2.85 35.26
C LEU A 48 6.61 -2.83 33.83
N ALA A 49 5.85 -3.85 33.45
CA ALA A 49 5.19 -3.95 32.14
C ALA A 49 4.12 -2.87 31.95
N THR A 50 3.39 -2.52 33.01
CA THR A 50 2.38 -1.45 32.98
C THR A 50 3.02 -0.06 32.93
N SER A 51 4.13 0.15 33.64
CA SER A 51 4.94 1.38 33.58
C SER A 51 5.56 1.57 32.19
N GLN A 52 6.15 0.52 31.61
CA GLN A 52 6.66 0.55 30.23
C GLN A 52 5.54 0.76 29.20
N ARG A 53 4.36 0.12 29.35
CA ARG A 53 3.20 0.39 28.47
C ARG A 53 2.71 1.83 28.56
N ARG A 54 2.77 2.48 29.72
CA ARG A 54 2.41 3.90 29.89
C ARG A 54 3.45 4.84 29.28
N VAL A 55 4.74 4.57 29.47
CA VAL A 55 5.83 5.34 28.84
C VAL A 55 5.82 5.16 27.31
N VAL A 56 5.49 3.95 26.82
CA VAL A 56 5.37 3.63 25.39
C VAL A 56 4.07 4.21 24.79
N ALA A 57 2.96 4.24 25.53
CA ALA A 57 1.74 4.94 25.12
C ALA A 57 1.94 6.46 25.06
N ALA A 58 2.69 7.05 26.00
CA ALA A 58 3.07 8.46 25.98
C ALA A 58 3.98 8.79 24.78
N ARG A 59 4.92 7.89 24.43
CA ARG A 59 5.77 8.04 23.23
C ARG A 59 5.04 7.75 21.92
N ALA A 60 4.00 6.91 21.95
CA ALA A 60 3.12 6.64 20.80
C ALA A 60 2.16 7.80 20.53
N ALA A 61 1.72 8.51 21.57
CA ALA A 61 1.04 9.80 21.44
C ALA A 61 1.99 10.85 20.82
N ALA A 62 3.26 10.90 21.24
CA ALA A 62 4.26 11.81 20.67
C ALA A 62 4.60 11.55 19.17
N ALA A 63 4.31 10.37 18.65
CA ALA A 63 4.51 10.04 17.23
C ALA A 63 3.29 10.36 16.34
N GLU A 64 2.08 10.33 16.90
CA GLU A 64 0.87 10.90 16.25
C GLU A 64 0.95 12.41 16.22
N GLU A 65 1.38 12.97 17.35
CA GLU A 65 1.83 14.34 17.46
C GLU A 65 2.82 14.65 16.35
N ASN A 66 3.81 13.84 15.99
CA ASN A 66 4.84 14.27 15.02
C ASN A 66 4.39 14.58 13.57
N ASN A 67 3.36 13.93 13.00
CA ASN A 67 2.82 14.31 11.68
C ASN A 67 1.90 15.54 11.81
N ASP A 68 1.06 15.55 12.86
CA ASP A 68 0.20 16.69 13.24
C ASP A 68 0.99 17.85 13.87
N ALA A 69 2.26 17.65 14.21
CA ALA A 69 3.16 18.60 14.86
C ALA A 69 4.19 19.11 13.88
N LEU A 70 4.55 18.35 12.83
CA LEU A 70 5.13 18.98 11.65
C LEU A 70 4.08 19.91 11.03
N GLU A 71 2.86 19.42 10.80
CA GLU A 71 1.76 20.25 10.32
C GLU A 71 1.41 21.36 11.31
N GLY A 72 1.36 21.05 12.60
CA GLY A 72 1.11 22.01 13.68
C GLY A 72 2.22 23.05 13.84
N ALA A 73 3.49 22.69 13.64
CA ALA A 73 4.61 23.62 13.65
C ALA A 73 4.56 24.55 12.42
N PHE A 74 4.27 24.01 11.24
CA PHE A 74 4.11 24.80 10.02
C PHE A 74 2.85 25.68 10.06
N VAL A 75 1.76 25.22 10.67
CA VAL A 75 0.56 26.02 10.94
C VAL A 75 0.86 27.14 11.92
N LYS A 76 1.65 26.89 12.98
CA LYS A 76 2.10 27.93 13.91
C LYS A 76 3.00 28.96 13.24
N LEU A 77 3.87 28.54 12.31
CA LEU A 77 4.86 29.42 11.68
C LEU A 77 4.31 30.20 10.48
N PHE A 78 3.44 29.58 9.67
CA PHE A 78 2.95 30.14 8.39
C PHE A 78 1.43 30.36 8.37
N GLY A 79 0.73 30.03 9.45
CA GLY A 79 -0.72 30.17 9.58
C GLY A 79 -1.51 28.96 9.07
N PRO A 80 -2.81 28.88 9.44
CA PRO A 80 -3.65 27.69 9.23
C PRO A 80 -4.01 27.42 7.77
N LYS A 81 -3.90 28.42 6.87
CA LYS A 81 -4.16 28.24 5.44
C LYS A 81 -2.92 27.78 4.66
N VAL A 82 -1.73 28.22 5.06
CA VAL A 82 -0.48 28.00 4.31
C VAL A 82 0.29 26.80 4.85
N GLY A 83 0.27 26.56 6.16
CA GLY A 83 0.98 25.44 6.80
C GLY A 83 0.70 24.07 6.16
N PRO A 84 -0.57 23.62 6.05
CA PRO A 84 -0.91 22.32 5.46
C PRO A 84 -0.51 22.19 3.98
N VAL A 85 -0.59 23.30 3.23
CA VAL A 85 -0.20 23.36 1.82
C VAL A 85 1.30 23.18 1.67
N LEU A 86 2.11 23.82 2.52
CA LEU A 86 3.56 23.67 2.52
C LEU A 86 3.98 22.25 2.89
N VAL A 87 3.37 21.64 3.90
CA VAL A 87 3.64 20.25 4.27
C VAL A 87 3.30 19.32 3.12
N THR A 88 2.11 19.46 2.52
CA THR A 88 1.71 18.65 1.36
C THR A 88 2.68 18.84 0.18
N GLY A 89 3.10 20.07 -0.09
CA GLY A 89 4.10 20.39 -1.11
C GLY A 89 5.46 19.72 -0.83
N ALA A 90 5.91 19.69 0.42
CA ALA A 90 7.13 19.01 0.82
C ALA A 90 7.02 17.49 0.60
N PHE A 91 5.90 16.86 0.95
CA PHE A 91 5.66 15.43 0.69
C PHE A 91 5.72 15.11 -0.81
N ILE A 92 5.13 15.96 -1.66
CA ILE A 92 5.19 15.81 -3.13
C ILE A 92 6.64 15.96 -3.62
N ALA A 93 7.38 16.96 -3.12
CA ALA A 93 8.77 17.18 -3.50
C ALA A 93 9.67 15.98 -3.13
N PHE A 94 9.55 15.47 -1.90
CA PHE A 94 10.28 14.27 -1.47
C PHE A 94 9.88 13.05 -2.28
N TRP A 95 8.58 12.85 -2.53
CA TRP A 95 8.11 11.77 -3.39
C TRP A 95 8.78 11.80 -4.76
N TYR A 96 8.85 12.98 -5.40
CA TYR A 96 9.44 13.11 -6.73
C TYR A 96 10.95 12.90 -6.69
N ALA A 97 11.65 13.53 -5.74
CA ALA A 97 13.10 13.40 -5.59
C ALA A 97 13.51 11.93 -5.37
N LEU A 98 12.83 11.23 -4.45
CA LEU A 98 13.06 9.80 -4.19
C LEU A 98 12.74 8.96 -5.42
N ASN A 99 11.66 9.29 -6.15
CA ASN A 99 11.27 8.52 -7.34
C ASN A 99 12.26 8.73 -8.50
N VAL A 100 12.77 9.95 -8.71
CA VAL A 100 13.82 10.22 -9.69
C VAL A 100 15.08 9.44 -9.31
N ALA A 101 15.55 9.59 -8.07
CA ALA A 101 16.72 8.87 -7.57
C ALA A 101 16.59 7.34 -7.76
N PHE A 102 15.42 6.78 -7.41
CA PHE A 102 15.11 5.38 -7.67
C PHE A 102 15.25 5.03 -9.15
N ASN A 103 14.59 5.74 -10.06
CA ASN A 103 14.60 5.39 -11.48
C ASN A 103 16.02 5.47 -12.08
N LEU A 104 16.78 6.51 -11.74
CA LEU A 104 18.15 6.69 -12.24
C LEU A 104 19.10 5.62 -11.69
N GLN A 105 19.03 5.33 -10.38
CA GLN A 105 19.87 4.31 -9.75
C GLN A 105 19.50 2.92 -10.27
N ASN A 106 18.21 2.59 -10.36
CA ASN A 106 17.72 1.31 -10.85
C ASN A 106 18.18 1.03 -12.29
N LYS A 107 18.04 2.01 -13.19
CA LYS A 107 18.55 1.87 -14.57
C LYS A 107 20.08 1.75 -14.61
N SER A 108 20.79 2.42 -13.71
CA SER A 108 22.25 2.31 -13.61
C SER A 108 22.68 0.92 -13.15
N ILE A 109 21.94 0.28 -12.24
CA ILE A 109 22.18 -1.09 -11.80
C ILE A 109 22.07 -2.08 -12.96
N TYR A 110 21.06 -1.92 -13.83
CA TYR A 110 20.90 -2.80 -14.99
C TYR A 110 22.06 -2.74 -16.00
N LYS A 111 22.97 -1.76 -15.91
CA LYS A 111 24.18 -1.71 -16.74
C LYS A 111 25.23 -2.77 -16.35
N PHE A 112 25.26 -3.18 -15.08
CA PHE A 112 26.21 -4.17 -14.58
C PHE A 112 25.55 -5.41 -13.95
N PHE A 113 24.24 -5.35 -13.67
CA PHE A 113 23.47 -6.46 -13.12
C PHE A 113 22.07 -6.51 -13.76
N PRO A 114 21.95 -7.04 -14.99
CA PRO A 114 20.72 -7.05 -15.78
C PRO A 114 19.74 -8.16 -15.35
N PHE A 115 19.40 -8.18 -14.07
CA PHE A 115 18.55 -9.18 -13.42
C PHE A 115 17.25 -8.54 -12.89
N PRO A 116 16.32 -8.10 -13.77
CA PRO A 116 15.13 -7.34 -13.37
C PRO A 116 14.20 -8.07 -12.41
N TRP A 117 14.13 -9.40 -12.44
CA TRP A 117 13.29 -10.14 -11.48
C TRP A 117 13.90 -10.11 -10.08
N THR A 118 15.20 -10.37 -9.98
CA THR A 118 15.97 -10.33 -8.73
C THR A 118 16.01 -8.93 -8.15
N VAL A 119 16.30 -7.91 -8.96
CA VAL A 119 16.32 -6.51 -8.51
C VAL A 119 14.92 -6.09 -8.01
N SER A 120 13.84 -6.55 -8.66
CA SER A 120 12.46 -6.34 -8.17
C SER A 120 12.22 -6.98 -6.80
N ALA A 121 12.73 -8.20 -6.58
CA ALA A 121 12.64 -8.89 -5.30
C ALA A 121 13.43 -8.16 -4.22
N VAL A 122 14.65 -7.71 -4.51
CA VAL A 122 15.48 -6.91 -3.60
C VAL A 122 14.74 -5.66 -3.16
N HIS A 123 14.05 -4.96 -4.08
CA HIS A 123 13.28 -3.77 -3.74
C HIS A 123 12.26 -3.99 -2.63
N VAL A 124 11.45 -5.06 -2.74
CA VAL A 124 10.40 -5.35 -1.76
C VAL A 124 10.97 -6.00 -0.48
N VAL A 125 12.04 -6.80 -0.59
CA VAL A 125 12.73 -7.39 0.57
C VAL A 125 13.37 -6.32 1.43
N VAL A 126 14.11 -5.37 0.84
CA VAL A 126 14.69 -4.24 1.58
C VAL A 126 13.60 -3.40 2.23
N GLY A 127 12.49 -3.15 1.51
CA GLY A 127 11.33 -2.46 2.08
C GLY A 127 10.69 -3.20 3.26
N ALA A 128 10.57 -4.53 3.19
CA ALA A 128 10.05 -5.35 4.28
C ALA A 128 11.00 -5.37 5.48
N ILE A 129 12.32 -5.43 5.27
CA ILE A 129 13.33 -5.31 6.32
C ILE A 129 13.26 -3.94 6.98
N TYR A 130 13.17 -2.86 6.19
CA TYR A 130 12.99 -1.50 6.71
C TYR A 130 11.73 -1.41 7.59
N CYS A 131 10.61 -1.94 7.10
CA CYS A 131 9.36 -2.01 7.85
C CYS A 131 9.51 -2.78 9.18
N GLY A 132 10.09 -3.98 9.13
CA GLY A 132 10.37 -4.79 10.32
C GLY A 132 11.25 -4.05 11.32
N ALA A 133 12.33 -3.42 10.87
CA ALA A 133 13.23 -2.64 11.72
C ALA A 133 12.52 -1.45 12.38
N MET A 134 11.73 -0.68 11.62
CA MET A 134 10.93 0.44 12.16
C MET A 134 9.90 -0.06 13.19
N TYR A 135 9.27 -1.20 12.93
CA TYR A 135 8.32 -1.81 13.87
C TYR A 135 8.99 -2.24 15.18
N LEU A 136 10.18 -2.85 15.10
CA LEU A 136 10.96 -3.33 16.25
C LEU A 136 11.53 -2.20 17.11
N VAL A 137 11.95 -1.09 16.49
CA VAL A 137 12.44 0.12 17.21
C VAL A 137 11.28 0.90 17.86
N GLY A 138 10.03 0.48 17.66
CA GLY A 138 8.85 1.09 18.26
C GLY A 138 8.22 2.20 17.42
N LEU A 139 8.76 2.48 16.22
CA LEU A 139 8.20 3.40 15.24
C LEU A 139 7.09 2.72 14.42
N LYS A 140 6.12 2.09 15.10
CA LYS A 140 5.10 1.24 14.48
C LYS A 140 4.29 1.97 13.41
N LYS A 141 3.96 3.25 13.63
CA LYS A 141 3.21 4.09 12.66
C LYS A 141 4.00 4.41 11.38
N ALA A 142 5.33 4.35 11.43
CA ALA A 142 6.17 4.48 10.23
C ALA A 142 6.25 3.18 9.42
N SER A 143 5.57 2.12 9.85
CA SER A 143 5.55 0.80 9.21
C SER A 143 4.16 0.15 9.33
N PHE A 144 4.07 -1.11 9.77
CA PHE A 144 2.85 -1.93 9.80
C PHE A 144 1.72 -1.36 10.68
N GLY A 145 2.00 -0.37 11.53
CA GLY A 145 1.03 0.24 12.43
C GLY A 145 0.52 -0.78 13.45
N ARG A 146 -0.66 -1.33 13.17
CA ARG A 146 -1.29 -2.40 13.95
C ARG A 146 -1.35 -3.70 13.17
N PRO A 147 -1.42 -4.86 13.83
CA PRO A 147 -1.79 -6.11 13.18
C PRO A 147 -3.11 -5.97 12.42
N ILE A 148 -3.18 -6.57 11.24
CA ILE A 148 -4.40 -6.69 10.45
C ILE A 148 -5.10 -8.01 10.78
N ASP A 149 -6.44 -8.02 10.69
CA ASP A 149 -7.21 -9.25 10.82
C ASP A 149 -7.27 -10.05 9.50
N GLY A 150 -7.92 -11.22 9.54
CA GLY A 150 -8.02 -12.10 8.37
C GLY A 150 -8.83 -11.51 7.21
N ASP A 151 -9.80 -10.66 7.48
CA ASP A 151 -10.65 -10.05 6.44
C ASP A 151 -9.95 -8.86 5.79
N GLU A 152 -9.23 -8.07 6.59
CA GLU A 152 -8.31 -7.03 6.10
C GLU A 152 -7.19 -7.64 5.24
N PHE A 153 -6.61 -8.76 5.67
CA PHE A 153 -5.62 -9.48 4.86
C PHE A 153 -6.20 -9.94 3.52
N LYS A 154 -7.39 -10.55 3.50
CA LYS A 154 -8.08 -10.94 2.26
C LYS A 154 -8.39 -9.72 1.37
N ALA A 155 -8.68 -8.56 1.96
CA ALA A 155 -8.91 -7.33 1.20
C ALA A 155 -7.62 -6.80 0.55
N ILE A 156 -6.47 -6.89 1.23
CA ILE A 156 -5.18 -6.33 0.77
C ILE A 156 -4.44 -7.28 -0.20
N VAL A 157 -4.58 -8.59 -0.04
CA VAL A 157 -3.77 -9.57 -0.79
C VAL A 157 -3.92 -9.46 -2.31
N GLY A 158 -5.14 -9.22 -2.80
CA GLY A 158 -5.40 -9.05 -4.23
C GLY A 158 -4.69 -7.81 -4.81
N PRO A 159 -4.95 -6.60 -4.29
CA PRO A 159 -4.23 -5.39 -4.66
C PRO A 159 -2.71 -5.51 -4.54
N ALA A 160 -2.21 -6.14 -3.47
CA ALA A 160 -0.78 -6.30 -3.24
C ALA A 160 -0.12 -7.25 -4.25
N THR A 161 -0.79 -8.35 -4.61
CA THR A 161 -0.33 -9.27 -5.66
C THR A 161 -0.24 -8.54 -7.00
N MET A 162 -1.26 -7.75 -7.36
CA MET A 162 -1.24 -6.94 -8.58
C MET A 162 -0.16 -5.85 -8.56
N HIS A 163 0.14 -5.28 -7.38
CA HIS A 163 1.26 -4.38 -7.20
C HIS A 163 2.59 -5.08 -7.50
N ALA A 164 2.81 -6.27 -6.94
CA ALA A 164 4.02 -7.06 -7.15
C ALA A 164 4.24 -7.41 -8.63
N LEU A 165 3.21 -7.94 -9.30
CA LEU A 165 3.28 -8.28 -10.73
C LEU A 165 3.58 -7.05 -11.59
N GLY A 166 2.90 -5.92 -11.32
CA GLY A 166 3.14 -4.68 -12.04
C GLY A 166 4.52 -4.09 -11.78
N HIS A 167 5.06 -4.26 -10.57
CA HIS A 167 6.42 -3.84 -10.22
C HIS A 167 7.48 -4.64 -10.98
N ILE A 168 7.35 -5.98 -11.02
CA ILE A 168 8.24 -6.84 -11.81
C ILE A 168 8.18 -6.44 -13.28
N ALA A 169 6.97 -6.32 -13.86
CA ALA A 169 6.79 -5.96 -15.26
C ALA A 169 7.38 -4.57 -15.58
N ALA A 170 7.23 -3.60 -14.67
CA ALA A 170 7.84 -2.29 -14.82
C ALA A 170 9.38 -2.36 -14.80
N ASN A 171 9.98 -3.18 -13.94
CA ASN A 171 11.43 -3.36 -13.89
C ASN A 171 12.00 -4.07 -15.12
N ILE A 172 11.29 -5.06 -15.66
CA ILE A 172 11.66 -5.68 -16.95
C ILE A 172 11.70 -4.60 -18.04
N SER A 173 10.71 -3.69 -18.06
CA SER A 173 10.71 -2.56 -18.99
C SER A 173 11.89 -1.62 -18.76
N PHE A 174 12.14 -1.22 -17.51
CA PHE A 174 13.27 -0.34 -17.18
C PHE A 174 14.62 -0.96 -17.53
N ALA A 175 14.78 -2.28 -17.43
CA ALA A 175 15.98 -2.96 -17.89
C ALA A 175 16.08 -2.89 -19.42
N ALA A 176 14.99 -3.17 -20.13
CA ALA A 176 14.97 -3.37 -21.57
C ALA A 176 14.98 -2.08 -22.43
N VAL A 177 14.31 -1.00 -22.02
CA VAL A 177 14.18 0.24 -22.82
C VAL A 177 14.64 1.48 -22.05
N ALA A 178 14.71 2.63 -22.70
CA ALA A 178 14.96 3.89 -22.00
C ALA A 178 13.84 4.20 -20.98
N ILE A 179 14.22 4.80 -19.85
CA ILE A 179 13.26 5.23 -18.80
C ILE A 179 12.20 6.15 -19.39
N SER A 180 12.59 7.06 -20.28
CA SER A 180 11.69 7.95 -21.01
C SER A 180 10.56 7.17 -21.69
N LEU A 181 10.90 6.15 -22.51
CA LEU A 181 9.92 5.32 -23.19
C LEU A 181 9.05 4.54 -22.21
N SER A 182 9.63 3.87 -21.20
CA SER A 182 8.84 3.13 -20.21
C SER A 182 7.81 4.03 -19.53
N HIS A 183 8.18 5.24 -19.11
CA HIS A 183 7.26 6.16 -18.46
C HIS A 183 6.22 6.75 -19.41
N THR A 184 6.58 7.00 -20.68
CA THR A 184 5.64 7.37 -21.75
C THR A 184 4.62 6.26 -21.96
N VAL A 185 5.03 5.01 -22.16
CA VAL A 185 4.13 3.87 -22.34
C VAL A 185 3.22 3.68 -21.11
N LYS A 186 3.75 3.90 -19.91
CA LYS A 186 2.98 3.82 -18.67
C LYS A 186 1.93 4.93 -18.49
N THR A 187 1.90 5.95 -19.36
CA THR A 187 0.79 6.92 -19.39
C THR A 187 -0.53 6.30 -19.85
N LEU A 188 -0.51 5.09 -20.44
CA LEU A 188 -1.70 4.32 -20.81
C LEU A 188 -2.43 3.65 -19.64
N GLU A 189 -1.92 3.74 -18.41
CA GLU A 189 -2.57 3.20 -17.21
C GLU A 189 -4.07 3.58 -17.08
N PRO A 190 -4.50 4.83 -17.37
CA PRO A 190 -5.91 5.20 -17.44
C PRO A 190 -6.76 4.37 -18.40
N ALA A 191 -6.24 4.04 -19.58
CA ALA A 191 -6.98 3.29 -20.58
C ALA A 191 -7.32 1.89 -20.07
N PHE A 192 -6.33 1.20 -19.48
CA PHE A 192 -6.55 -0.09 -18.83
C PHE A 192 -7.50 0.03 -17.64
N SER A 193 -7.35 1.07 -16.82
CA SER A 193 -8.20 1.30 -15.64
C SER A 193 -9.66 1.51 -16.02
N VAL A 194 -9.96 2.30 -17.05
CA VAL A 194 -11.34 2.55 -17.53
C VAL A 194 -11.99 1.28 -18.05
N VAL A 195 -11.27 0.50 -18.87
CA VAL A 195 -11.78 -0.77 -19.42
C VAL A 195 -12.07 -1.75 -18.29
N LEU A 196 -11.13 -1.94 -17.36
CA LEU A 196 -11.30 -2.86 -16.24
C LEU A 196 -12.39 -2.41 -15.27
N GLN A 197 -12.51 -1.11 -14.98
CA GLN A 197 -13.61 -0.60 -14.15
C GLN A 197 -14.97 -0.84 -14.81
N SER A 198 -15.07 -0.64 -16.13
CA SER A 198 -16.32 -0.85 -16.86
C SER A 198 -16.73 -2.34 -16.84
N ILE A 199 -15.78 -3.26 -17.06
CA ILE A 199 -16.04 -4.71 -17.09
C ILE A 199 -16.33 -5.26 -15.68
N PHE A 200 -15.49 -4.95 -14.67
CA PHE A 200 -15.55 -5.59 -13.36
C PHE A 200 -16.45 -4.91 -12.33
N LEU A 201 -16.80 -3.63 -12.55
CA LEU A 201 -17.69 -2.87 -11.67
C LEU A 201 -19.03 -2.50 -12.34
N GLY A 202 -19.18 -2.76 -13.64
CA GLY A 202 -20.38 -2.39 -14.40
C GLY A 202 -20.67 -0.88 -14.42
N GLN A 203 -19.66 -0.05 -14.17
CA GLN A 203 -19.83 1.40 -14.09
C GLN A 203 -19.63 2.01 -15.47
N PRO A 204 -20.68 2.54 -16.14
CA PRO A 204 -20.52 3.16 -17.44
C PRO A 204 -19.62 4.39 -17.33
N THR A 205 -18.61 4.46 -18.20
CA THR A 205 -17.67 5.59 -18.23
C THR A 205 -18.22 6.69 -19.15
N PRO A 206 -18.30 7.95 -18.69
CA PRO A 206 -18.79 9.06 -19.51
C PRO A 206 -17.98 9.22 -20.81
N LEU A 207 -18.67 9.50 -21.92
CA LEU A 207 -18.03 9.66 -23.24
C LEU A 207 -16.86 10.67 -23.25
N PRO A 208 -16.93 11.83 -22.58
CA PRO A 208 -15.77 12.75 -22.52
C PRO A 208 -14.51 12.11 -21.94
N VAL A 209 -14.66 11.24 -20.92
CA VAL A 209 -13.53 10.53 -20.31
C VAL A 209 -12.94 9.51 -21.28
N ILE A 210 -13.79 8.78 -22.02
CA ILE A 210 -13.34 7.85 -23.07
C ILE A 210 -12.60 8.58 -24.19
N MET A 211 -13.13 9.73 -24.65
CA MET A 211 -12.51 10.52 -25.71
C MET A 211 -11.12 11.05 -25.32
N SER A 212 -10.88 11.30 -24.03
CA SER A 212 -9.54 11.69 -23.55
C SER A 212 -8.49 10.59 -23.62
N LEU A 213 -8.89 9.32 -23.82
CA LEU A 213 -7.96 8.21 -24.02
C LEU A 213 -7.34 8.20 -25.42
N VAL A 214 -8.03 8.76 -26.41
CA VAL A 214 -7.55 8.83 -27.81
C VAL A 214 -6.20 9.53 -27.91
N PRO A 215 -5.99 10.76 -27.38
CA PRO A 215 -4.66 11.39 -27.42
C PRO A 215 -3.62 10.61 -26.61
N ILE A 216 -4.00 9.91 -25.53
CA ILE A 216 -3.04 9.08 -24.78
C ILE A 216 -2.51 7.94 -25.66
N ILE A 217 -3.41 7.20 -26.30
CA ILE A 217 -3.08 6.07 -27.17
C ILE A 217 -2.28 6.54 -28.38
N GLY A 218 -2.74 7.61 -29.06
CA GLY A 218 -2.04 8.17 -30.21
C GLY A 218 -0.65 8.70 -29.87
N GLY A 219 -0.52 9.40 -28.73
CA GLY A 219 0.77 9.92 -28.26
C GLY A 219 1.77 8.81 -27.94
N VAL A 220 1.35 7.75 -27.23
CA VAL A 220 2.23 6.61 -26.94
C VAL A 220 2.60 5.85 -28.22
N ALA A 221 1.66 5.64 -29.14
CA ALA A 221 1.95 4.96 -30.41
C ALA A 221 3.00 5.74 -31.22
N MET A 222 2.83 7.06 -31.34
CA MET A 222 3.78 7.94 -32.02
C MET A 222 5.15 7.95 -31.33
N ALA A 223 5.19 8.06 -30.00
CA ALA A 223 6.44 8.09 -29.26
C ALA A 223 7.20 6.76 -29.38
N SER A 224 6.48 5.65 -29.31
CA SER A 224 7.04 4.30 -29.39
C SER A 224 7.58 3.98 -30.79
N ALA A 225 6.87 4.41 -31.84
CA ALA A 225 7.31 4.22 -33.23
C ALA A 225 8.58 5.02 -33.59
N ALA A 226 8.86 6.10 -32.88
CA ALA A 226 10.00 6.98 -33.13
C ALA A 226 11.16 6.80 -32.13
N GLU A 227 11.02 5.92 -31.14
CA GLU A 227 12.01 5.72 -30.08
C GLU A 227 13.10 4.73 -30.49
N LEU A 228 14.36 5.15 -30.34
CA LEU A 228 15.53 4.37 -30.73
C LEU A 228 15.76 3.14 -29.85
N SER A 229 15.45 3.25 -28.55
CA SER A 229 15.60 2.15 -27.61
C SER A 229 14.46 1.13 -27.64
N PHE A 230 13.47 1.31 -28.53
CA PHE A 230 12.26 0.49 -28.57
C PHE A 230 12.59 -0.99 -28.78
N ASN A 231 12.00 -1.83 -27.95
CA ASN A 231 11.93 -3.27 -28.18
C ASN A 231 10.64 -3.84 -27.58
N TRP A 232 10.20 -4.97 -28.13
CA TRP A 232 8.95 -5.60 -27.76
C TRP A 232 8.91 -6.05 -26.30
N THR A 233 10.01 -6.57 -25.76
CA THR A 233 10.08 -7.00 -24.35
C THR A 233 9.79 -5.84 -23.41
N GLY A 234 10.47 -4.70 -23.60
CA GLY A 234 10.29 -3.53 -22.76
C GLY A 234 8.92 -2.85 -22.95
N PHE A 235 8.40 -2.83 -24.18
CA PHE A 235 7.09 -2.29 -24.47
C PHE A 235 5.96 -3.14 -23.87
N ILE A 236 5.96 -4.46 -24.12
CA ILE A 236 4.94 -5.39 -23.63
C ILE A 236 4.96 -5.46 -22.11
N SER A 237 6.14 -5.49 -21.48
CA SER A 237 6.24 -5.48 -20.01
C SER A 237 5.75 -4.16 -19.40
N ALA A 238 5.97 -3.00 -20.06
CA ALA A 238 5.34 -1.75 -19.64
C ALA A 238 3.80 -1.82 -19.75
N MET A 239 3.26 -2.39 -20.84
CA MET A 239 1.81 -2.59 -21.00
C MET A 239 1.24 -3.54 -19.95
N LEU A 240 1.93 -4.64 -19.65
CA LEU A 240 1.55 -5.56 -18.58
C LEU A 240 1.55 -4.88 -17.21
N SER A 241 2.49 -3.95 -16.96
CA SER A 241 2.49 -3.14 -15.74
C SER A 241 1.26 -2.22 -15.65
N ASN A 242 0.78 -1.69 -16.77
CA ASN A 242 -0.44 -0.87 -16.79
C ASN A 242 -1.69 -1.72 -16.54
N LEU A 243 -1.76 -2.91 -17.14
CA LEU A 243 -2.87 -3.85 -16.93
C LEU A 243 -2.98 -4.25 -15.45
N THR A 244 -1.87 -4.70 -14.86
CA THR A 244 -1.80 -5.12 -13.46
C THR A 244 -2.06 -3.95 -12.50
N PHE A 245 -1.55 -2.75 -12.77
CA PHE A 245 -1.89 -1.56 -11.97
C PHE A 245 -3.36 -1.13 -12.13
N GLY A 246 -3.97 -1.34 -13.30
CA GLY A 246 -5.41 -1.18 -13.49
C GLY A 246 -6.22 -2.16 -12.63
N PHE A 247 -5.83 -3.43 -12.59
CA PHE A 247 -6.43 -4.42 -11.69
C PHE A 247 -6.23 -4.05 -10.22
N ARG A 248 -5.01 -3.63 -9.83
CA ARG A 248 -4.73 -3.12 -8.49
C ARG A 248 -5.68 -1.98 -8.13
N ALA A 249 -5.92 -1.03 -9.02
CA ALA A 249 -6.82 0.09 -8.77
C ALA A 249 -8.28 -0.37 -8.55
N VAL A 250 -8.78 -1.28 -9.39
CA VAL A 250 -10.14 -1.85 -9.26
C VAL A 250 -10.30 -2.64 -7.96
N LEU A 251 -9.33 -3.51 -7.63
CA LEU A 251 -9.35 -4.32 -6.41
C LEU A 251 -9.18 -3.45 -5.17
N SER A 252 -8.31 -2.44 -5.20
CA SER A 252 -8.12 -1.50 -4.08
C SER A 252 -9.41 -0.76 -3.76
N LYS A 253 -10.16 -0.34 -4.78
CA LYS A 253 -11.47 0.32 -4.59
C LYS A 253 -12.47 -0.59 -3.88
N LYS A 254 -12.45 -1.90 -4.15
CA LYS A 254 -13.27 -2.89 -3.41
C LYS A 254 -12.78 -3.07 -1.97
N ALA A 255 -11.46 -3.11 -1.77
CA ALA A 255 -10.82 -3.32 -0.47
C ALA A 255 -11.00 -2.15 0.51
N MET A 256 -11.07 -0.91 0.02
CA MET A 256 -11.23 0.30 0.85
C MET A 256 -12.53 0.34 1.66
N ASN A 257 -13.54 -0.46 1.30
CA ASN A 257 -14.77 -0.57 2.10
C ASN A 257 -14.61 -1.51 3.32
N THR A 258 -13.61 -2.38 3.31
CA THR A 258 -13.35 -3.39 4.33
C THR A 258 -12.33 -2.92 5.35
N ILE A 259 -11.27 -2.24 4.90
CA ILE A 259 -10.17 -1.78 5.76
C ILE A 259 -10.62 -0.53 6.52
N LYS A 260 -10.79 -0.65 7.84
CA LYS A 260 -11.17 0.47 8.72
C LYS A 260 -9.98 0.84 9.60
N ASN A 261 -9.63 2.13 9.65
CA ASN A 261 -8.62 2.66 10.57
C ASN A 261 -7.22 2.05 10.37
N LEU A 262 -6.78 1.92 9.12
CA LEU A 262 -5.39 1.58 8.78
C LEU A 262 -4.80 2.74 7.97
N ASP A 263 -3.67 3.28 8.44
CA ASP A 263 -2.99 4.40 7.79
C ASP A 263 -2.39 4.00 6.43
N SER A 264 -2.27 4.96 5.51
CA SER A 264 -1.67 4.78 4.19
C SER A 264 -0.26 4.17 4.23
N THR A 265 0.56 4.54 5.22
CA THR A 265 1.89 3.95 5.43
C THR A 265 1.77 2.46 5.76
N ALA A 266 0.85 2.08 6.64
CA ALA A 266 0.64 0.70 7.04
C ALA A 266 0.08 -0.15 5.88
N ILE A 267 -0.86 0.39 5.11
CA ILE A 267 -1.38 -0.27 3.89
C ILE A 267 -0.23 -0.59 2.93
N TYR A 268 0.69 0.35 2.73
CA TYR A 268 1.85 0.12 1.85
C TYR A 268 2.87 -0.85 2.46
N ALA A 269 3.09 -0.83 3.78
CA ALA A 269 3.96 -1.77 4.47
C ALA A 269 3.47 -3.23 4.30
N TYR A 270 2.17 -3.49 4.48
CA TYR A 270 1.58 -4.80 4.22
C TYR A 270 1.62 -5.17 2.73
N THR A 271 1.39 -4.19 1.85
CA THR A 271 1.54 -4.39 0.39
C THR A 271 2.95 -4.84 0.03
N THR A 272 3.97 -4.20 0.59
CA THR A 272 5.39 -4.56 0.43
C THR A 272 5.67 -5.97 0.95
N LEU A 273 5.19 -6.30 2.14
CA LEU A 273 5.39 -7.62 2.75
C LEU A 273 4.76 -8.73 1.91
N ILE A 274 3.51 -8.57 1.49
CA ILE A 274 2.82 -9.54 0.64
C ILE A 274 3.52 -9.66 -0.72
N SER A 275 4.01 -8.54 -1.28
CA SER A 275 4.74 -8.55 -2.55
C SER A 275 6.03 -9.38 -2.49
N CYS A 276 6.65 -9.54 -1.31
CA CYS A 276 7.84 -10.40 -1.16
C CYS A 276 7.52 -11.87 -1.51
N PHE A 277 6.34 -12.37 -1.12
CA PHE A 277 5.90 -13.73 -1.42
C PHE A 277 5.59 -13.97 -2.90
N VAL A 278 5.53 -12.91 -3.71
CA VAL A 278 5.36 -13.00 -5.16
C VAL A 278 6.70 -12.77 -5.86
N CYS A 279 7.41 -11.70 -5.52
CA CYS A 279 8.65 -11.32 -6.19
C CYS A 279 9.81 -12.27 -5.91
N VAL A 280 9.97 -12.77 -4.67
CA VAL A 280 11.11 -13.65 -4.32
C VAL A 280 11.02 -14.99 -5.03
N PRO A 281 9.90 -15.73 -4.98
CA PRO A 281 9.79 -16.99 -5.74
C PRO A 281 9.94 -16.76 -7.25
N ALA A 282 9.35 -15.69 -7.79
CA ALA A 282 9.50 -15.37 -9.20
C ALA A 282 10.97 -15.12 -9.60
N ALA A 283 11.73 -14.37 -8.80
CA ALA A 283 13.16 -14.17 -9.05
C ALA A 283 13.96 -15.47 -9.04
N LEU A 284 13.69 -16.36 -8.07
CA LEU A 284 14.37 -17.66 -7.99
C LEU A 284 14.04 -18.56 -9.19
N VAL A 285 12.81 -18.53 -9.69
CA VAL A 285 12.38 -19.35 -10.83
C VAL A 285 12.98 -18.82 -12.15
N PHE A 286 12.89 -17.51 -12.41
CA PHE A 286 13.27 -16.94 -13.70
C PHE A 286 14.78 -16.66 -13.83
N GLU A 287 15.44 -16.33 -12.72
CA GLU A 287 16.83 -15.88 -12.72
C GLU A 287 17.75 -16.68 -11.80
N GLY A 288 17.20 -17.46 -10.86
CA GLY A 288 17.97 -18.23 -9.87
C GLY A 288 19.13 -19.05 -10.45
N PRO A 289 18.94 -19.83 -11.54
CA PRO A 289 20.03 -20.63 -12.12
C PRO A 289 21.23 -19.81 -12.61
N LYS A 290 21.02 -18.54 -13.00
CA LYS A 290 22.06 -17.65 -13.51
C LYS A 290 22.54 -16.64 -12.46
N LEU A 291 21.88 -16.59 -11.31
CA LEU A 291 22.06 -15.53 -10.33
C LEU A 291 23.47 -15.49 -9.74
N ALA A 292 24.02 -16.66 -9.36
CA ALA A 292 25.35 -16.73 -8.76
C ALA A 292 26.43 -16.21 -9.70
N ALA A 293 26.46 -16.68 -10.95
CA ALA A 293 27.39 -16.21 -11.97
C ALA A 293 27.18 -14.72 -12.30
N GLY A 294 25.92 -14.26 -12.36
CA GLY A 294 25.60 -12.85 -12.58
C GLY A 294 26.08 -11.94 -11.46
N MET A 295 25.97 -12.37 -10.20
CA MET A 295 26.48 -11.65 -9.04
C MET A 295 28.00 -11.58 -9.07
N GLU A 296 28.68 -12.68 -9.36
CA GLU A 296 30.14 -12.72 -9.48
C GLU A 296 30.63 -11.75 -10.56
N GLN A 297 30.01 -11.77 -11.74
CA GLN A 297 30.35 -10.87 -12.84
C GLN A 297 30.10 -9.39 -12.46
N ALA A 298 28.98 -9.09 -11.82
CA ALA A 298 28.67 -7.73 -11.37
C ALA A 298 29.68 -7.24 -10.32
N ILE A 299 30.02 -8.09 -9.35
CA ILE A 299 31.02 -7.79 -8.31
C ILE A 299 32.40 -7.57 -8.95
N ALA A 300 32.80 -8.37 -9.93
CA ALA A 300 34.04 -8.17 -10.66
C ALA A 300 34.06 -6.83 -11.43
N THR A 301 32.90 -6.39 -11.93
CA THR A 301 32.79 -5.14 -12.71
C THR A 301 32.82 -3.89 -11.84
N VAL A 302 32.12 -3.87 -10.71
CA VAL A 302 31.93 -2.64 -9.90
C VAL A 302 32.49 -2.72 -8.47
N GLY A 303 32.96 -3.90 -8.04
CA GLY A 303 33.37 -4.19 -6.68
C GLY A 303 32.20 -4.55 -5.76
N ALA A 304 32.47 -5.42 -4.77
CA ALA A 304 31.46 -5.94 -3.86
C ALA A 304 30.74 -4.82 -3.07
N THR A 305 31.49 -3.87 -2.52
CA THR A 305 30.94 -2.75 -1.74
C THR A 305 29.91 -1.96 -2.55
N LYS A 306 30.27 -1.55 -3.77
CA LYS A 306 29.38 -0.77 -4.64
C LYS A 306 28.17 -1.60 -5.08
N PHE A 307 28.35 -2.88 -5.37
CA PHE A 307 27.27 -3.78 -5.75
C PHE A 307 26.19 -3.89 -4.65
N TYR A 308 26.58 -4.29 -3.44
CA TYR A 308 25.63 -4.48 -2.33
C TYR A 308 25.01 -3.17 -1.85
N THR A 309 25.81 -2.09 -1.75
CA THR A 309 25.27 -0.78 -1.35
C THR A 309 24.32 -0.20 -2.39
N SER A 310 24.56 -0.41 -3.69
CA SER A 310 23.65 0.01 -4.76
C SER A 310 22.32 -0.72 -4.69
N LEU A 311 22.33 -2.04 -4.45
CA LEU A 311 21.13 -2.87 -4.29
C LEU A 311 20.31 -2.49 -3.04
N ALA A 312 21.00 -2.28 -1.91
CA ALA A 312 20.34 -1.83 -0.68
C ALA A 312 19.74 -0.42 -0.86
N ALA A 313 20.50 0.51 -1.45
CA ALA A 313 20.06 1.88 -1.67
C ALA A 313 18.87 1.97 -2.63
N VAL A 314 18.90 1.24 -3.76
CA VAL A 314 17.77 1.26 -4.70
C VAL A 314 16.50 0.65 -4.08
N GLY A 315 16.64 -0.39 -3.25
CA GLY A 315 15.51 -0.98 -2.54
C GLY A 315 14.91 -0.05 -1.49
N LEU A 316 15.76 0.67 -0.75
CA LEU A 316 15.29 1.69 0.20
C LEU A 316 14.62 2.85 -0.54
N LEU A 317 15.21 3.36 -1.61
CA LEU A 317 14.61 4.42 -2.45
C LEU A 317 13.25 3.98 -3.00
N TYR A 318 13.14 2.72 -3.46
CA TYR A 318 11.88 2.15 -3.91
C TYR A 318 10.81 2.19 -2.82
N HIS A 319 11.13 1.70 -1.64
CA HIS A 319 10.18 1.68 -0.52
C HIS A 319 9.76 3.09 -0.12
N LEU A 320 10.73 3.98 0.09
CA LEU A 320 10.47 5.34 0.57
C LEU A 320 9.64 6.15 -0.43
N TYR A 321 9.95 6.12 -1.74
CA TYR A 321 9.15 6.90 -2.68
C TYR A 321 7.69 6.42 -2.70
N ASN A 322 7.45 5.10 -2.60
CA ASN A 322 6.08 4.57 -2.61
C ASN A 322 5.37 4.92 -1.30
N GLN A 323 6.04 4.82 -0.15
CA GLN A 323 5.48 5.27 1.13
C GLN A 323 5.07 6.74 1.07
N PHE A 324 5.93 7.62 0.54
CA PHE A 324 5.57 9.03 0.32
C PHE A 324 4.44 9.21 -0.71
N ALA A 325 4.36 8.37 -1.75
CA ALA A 325 3.25 8.39 -2.71
C ALA A 325 1.89 8.07 -2.04
N PHE A 326 1.87 7.07 -1.15
CA PHE A 326 0.70 6.68 -0.35
C PHE A 326 0.35 7.74 0.69
N ASN A 327 1.35 8.33 1.35
CA ASN A 327 1.15 9.44 2.29
C ASN A 327 0.59 10.69 1.60
N THR A 328 1.02 10.96 0.35
CA THR A 328 0.46 12.04 -0.47
C THR A 328 -0.97 11.73 -0.88
N LEU A 329 -1.30 10.48 -1.24
CA LEU A 329 -2.66 10.06 -1.57
C LEU A 329 -3.67 10.31 -0.44
N GLY A 330 -3.24 10.18 0.82
CA GLY A 330 -4.06 10.50 1.98
C GLY A 330 -4.26 12.00 2.24
N ARG A 331 -3.43 12.87 1.66
CA ARG A 331 -3.42 14.33 1.89
C ARG A 331 -4.12 15.14 0.81
N VAL A 332 -4.23 14.59 -0.40
CA VAL A 332 -4.84 15.29 -1.54
C VAL A 332 -6.02 14.49 -2.06
N ASN A 333 -6.99 15.19 -2.67
CA ASN A 333 -8.09 14.49 -3.33
C ASN A 333 -7.58 13.65 -4.53
N PRO A 334 -8.33 12.63 -4.97
CA PRO A 334 -7.89 11.73 -6.04
C PRO A 334 -7.53 12.42 -7.36
N VAL A 335 -8.18 13.54 -7.70
CA VAL A 335 -7.90 14.31 -8.93
C VAL A 335 -6.54 15.00 -8.82
N SER A 336 -6.29 15.66 -7.69
CA SER A 336 -5.00 16.29 -7.39
C SER A 336 -3.87 15.26 -7.35
N HIS A 337 -4.09 14.07 -6.78
CA HIS A 337 -3.10 12.98 -6.82
C HIS A 337 -2.82 12.52 -8.26
N GLY A 338 -3.86 12.43 -9.10
CA GLY A 338 -3.72 12.15 -10.53
C GLY A 338 -2.84 13.18 -11.25
N VAL A 339 -3.07 14.47 -11.01
CA VAL A 339 -2.25 15.56 -11.58
C VAL A 339 -0.80 15.44 -11.10
N CYS A 340 -0.58 15.16 -9.82
CA CYS A 340 0.76 14.92 -9.29
C CYS A 340 1.44 13.74 -10.00
N ASN A 341 0.72 12.64 -10.26
CA ASN A 341 1.29 11.52 -11.02
C ASN A 341 1.71 11.90 -12.45
N VAL A 342 0.98 12.78 -13.13
CA VAL A 342 1.37 13.29 -14.45
C VAL A 342 2.66 14.10 -14.35
N VAL A 343 2.72 15.07 -13.43
CA VAL A 343 3.92 15.91 -13.23
C VAL A 343 5.11 15.06 -12.81
N LYS A 344 4.93 14.08 -11.93
CA LYS A 344 5.97 13.11 -11.55
C LYS A 344 6.57 12.42 -12.78
N ARG A 345 5.74 11.96 -13.72
CA ARG A 345 6.21 11.30 -14.95
C ARG A 345 7.02 12.26 -15.82
N VAL A 346 6.56 13.50 -15.97
CA VAL A 346 7.30 14.58 -16.66
C VAL A 346 8.69 14.71 -16.04
N VAL A 347 8.77 14.91 -14.72
CA VAL A 347 10.04 15.07 -13.99
C VAL A 347 10.97 13.87 -14.21
N ILE A 348 10.47 12.64 -14.08
CA ILE A 348 11.30 11.44 -14.31
C ILE A 348 11.82 11.37 -15.74
N ILE A 349 10.98 11.63 -16.74
CA ILE A 349 11.36 11.56 -18.16
C ILE A 349 12.49 12.56 -18.42
N TYR A 350 12.30 13.84 -18.07
CA TYR A 350 13.32 14.87 -18.28
C TYR A 350 14.60 14.60 -17.48
N SER A 351 14.50 14.26 -16.20
CA SER A 351 15.68 13.91 -15.40
C SER A 351 16.44 12.71 -15.95
N SER A 352 15.74 11.70 -16.49
CA SER A 352 16.40 10.55 -17.11
C SER A 352 17.12 10.88 -18.40
N VAL A 353 16.54 11.75 -19.23
CA VAL A 353 17.15 12.22 -20.48
C VAL A 353 18.43 13.01 -20.18
N LEU A 354 18.38 13.93 -19.21
CA LEU A 354 19.54 14.71 -18.79
C LEU A 354 20.64 13.84 -18.18
N PHE A 355 20.27 12.90 -17.30
CA PHE A 355 21.24 12.06 -16.59
C PHE A 355 21.91 11.02 -17.50
N PHE A 356 21.18 10.40 -18.42
CA PHE A 356 21.73 9.38 -19.33
C PHE A 356 22.21 9.95 -20.67
N GLY A 357 21.95 11.22 -20.96
CA GLY A 357 22.34 11.85 -22.23
C GLY A 357 21.61 11.26 -23.44
N ASN A 358 20.43 10.67 -23.25
CA ASN A 358 19.68 10.05 -24.34
C ASN A 358 19.07 11.13 -25.25
N VAL A 359 19.35 11.05 -26.56
CA VAL A 359 18.74 11.98 -27.53
C VAL A 359 17.33 11.52 -27.86
N LEU A 360 16.32 12.28 -27.43
CA LEU A 360 14.94 12.05 -27.86
C LEU A 360 14.71 12.68 -29.24
N THR A 361 14.24 11.89 -30.20
CA THR A 361 13.84 12.44 -31.51
C THR A 361 12.68 13.43 -31.34
N PRO A 362 12.54 14.44 -32.22
CA PRO A 362 11.42 15.39 -32.14
C PRO A 362 10.05 14.69 -32.17
N LYS A 363 9.93 13.59 -32.93
CA LYS A 363 8.72 12.77 -32.98
C LYS A 363 8.44 12.08 -31.64
N THR A 364 9.46 11.54 -30.98
CA THR A 364 9.32 10.95 -29.63
C THR A 364 8.89 11.99 -28.60
N GLN A 365 9.47 13.19 -28.64
CA GLN A 365 9.10 14.30 -27.76
C GLN A 365 7.65 14.75 -27.97
N MET A 366 7.23 14.87 -29.24
CA MET A 366 5.87 15.23 -29.59
C MET A 366 4.86 14.18 -29.10
N GLY A 367 5.10 12.90 -29.40
CA GLY A 367 4.23 11.81 -28.95
C GLY A 367 4.14 11.73 -27.42
N THR A 368 5.28 11.90 -26.72
CA THR A 368 5.33 11.91 -25.25
C THR A 368 4.52 13.08 -24.67
N THR A 369 4.66 14.28 -25.24
CA THR A 369 3.90 15.47 -24.83
C THR A 369 2.39 15.27 -25.02
N ILE A 370 1.97 14.74 -26.18
CA ILE A 370 0.57 14.43 -26.46
C ILE A 370 0.02 13.41 -25.45
N ALA A 371 0.77 12.36 -25.13
CA ALA A 371 0.36 11.33 -24.18
C ALA A 371 0.19 11.88 -22.75
N LEU A 372 1.13 12.71 -22.30
CA LEU A 372 1.08 13.35 -20.98
C LEU A 372 -0.05 14.37 -20.89
N ALA A 373 -0.26 15.18 -21.93
CA ALA A 373 -1.39 16.11 -22.02
C ALA A 373 -2.73 15.37 -22.01
N GLY A 374 -2.84 14.26 -22.75
CA GLY A 374 -4.01 13.38 -22.71
C GLY A 374 -4.27 12.82 -21.32
N THR A 375 -3.22 12.43 -20.59
CA THR A 375 -3.34 11.93 -19.21
C THR A 375 -3.80 13.01 -18.23
N ALA A 376 -3.32 14.24 -18.40
CA ALA A 376 -3.79 15.40 -17.64
C ALA A 376 -5.27 15.69 -17.93
N LEU A 377 -5.66 15.68 -19.21
CA LEU A 377 -7.05 15.83 -19.64
C LEU A 377 -7.96 14.74 -19.05
N TYR A 378 -7.53 13.47 -19.12
CA TYR A 378 -8.22 12.35 -18.51
C TYR A 378 -8.44 12.57 -17.01
N THR A 379 -7.41 13.01 -16.30
CA THR A 379 -7.48 13.25 -14.85
C THR A 379 -8.51 14.33 -14.53
N TYR A 380 -8.49 15.44 -15.28
CA TYR A 380 -9.46 16.53 -15.14
C TYR A 380 -10.89 16.06 -15.42
N LEU A 381 -11.12 15.38 -16.55
CA LEU A 381 -12.45 14.93 -16.95
C LEU A 381 -13.00 13.83 -16.02
N SER A 382 -12.16 12.92 -15.54
CA SER A 382 -12.57 11.90 -14.56
C SER A 382 -12.96 12.50 -13.21
N GLY A 383 -12.36 13.63 -12.84
CA GLY A 383 -12.76 14.41 -11.66
C GLY A 383 -14.09 15.14 -11.85
N LYS A 384 -14.30 15.71 -13.04
CA LYS A 384 -15.50 16.49 -13.38
C LYS A 384 -16.73 15.61 -13.60
N TYR A 385 -16.57 14.50 -14.32
CA TYR A 385 -17.64 13.58 -14.67
C TYR A 385 -17.57 12.36 -13.75
N LYS A 386 -18.38 12.34 -12.69
CA LYS A 386 -18.48 11.19 -11.79
C LYS A 386 -19.12 10.01 -12.52
N HIS A 387 -18.61 8.80 -12.29
CA HIS A 387 -19.24 7.56 -12.72
C HIS A 387 -20.65 7.51 -12.14
N LYS A 388 -21.66 7.36 -13.00
CA LYS A 388 -23.03 7.09 -12.54
C LYS A 388 -23.02 5.68 -11.92
N PRO A 389 -23.51 5.50 -10.68
CA PRO A 389 -23.72 4.18 -10.13
C PRO A 389 -24.58 3.37 -11.11
N ALA A 390 -24.23 2.11 -11.34
CA ALA A 390 -25.13 1.18 -11.99
C ALA A 390 -26.51 1.23 -11.29
N PRO A 391 -27.64 1.24 -12.02
CA PRO A 391 -28.94 1.06 -11.40
C PRO A 391 -28.90 -0.23 -10.58
N LYS A 392 -29.29 -0.16 -9.31
CA LYS A 392 -29.44 -1.36 -8.48
C LYS A 392 -30.39 -2.28 -9.22
N ALA A 393 -29.97 -3.52 -9.49
CA ALA A 393 -30.91 -4.55 -9.91
C ALA A 393 -31.97 -4.63 -8.82
N GLU A 394 -33.20 -4.21 -9.13
CA GLU A 394 -34.35 -4.40 -8.27
C GLU A 394 -34.42 -5.90 -7.96
N GLY A 395 -34.54 -6.21 -6.66
CA GLY A 395 -34.50 -7.58 -6.18
C GLY A 395 -35.49 -8.43 -6.95
N GLY A 396 -34.98 -9.51 -7.55
CA GLY A 396 -35.84 -10.57 -8.07
C GLY A 396 -36.75 -11.02 -6.95
N ALA A 397 -38.05 -10.77 -7.12
CA ALA A 397 -39.08 -11.35 -6.28
C ALA A 397 -38.84 -12.86 -6.23
N ALA A 398 -38.69 -13.39 -5.01
CA ALA A 398 -38.66 -14.83 -4.79
C ALA A 398 -39.92 -15.45 -5.41
N PRO A 399 -39.83 -16.60 -6.10
CA PRO A 399 -41.01 -17.28 -6.58
C PRO A 399 -41.83 -17.71 -5.36
N ALA A 400 -43.09 -17.28 -5.33
CA ALA A 400 -44.06 -17.78 -4.37
C ALA A 400 -44.15 -19.30 -4.53
N SER A 401 -43.86 -20.01 -3.45
CA SER A 401 -44.22 -21.41 -3.30
C SER A 401 -45.74 -21.53 -3.38
N GLY A 402 -46.22 -22.14 -4.47
CA GLY A 402 -47.60 -22.60 -4.65
C GLY A 402 -47.57 -24.07 -5.01
#